data_AF-A0A9D4QLT4-F1
#
_entry.id   AF-A0A9D4QLT4-F1
#
_cell.length_a   1.000
_cell.length_b   1.000
_cell.length_c   1.000
_cell.angle_alpha   90.00
_cell.angle_beta   90.00
_cell.angle_gamma   90.00
#
_symmetry.space_group_name_H-M   'P 1'
#
loop_
_entity.id
_entity.type
_entity.pdbx_description
1 polymer ?
#
loop_
_entity_poly.entity_id
_entity_poly.type
_entity_poly.pdbx_seq_one_letter_code
_entity_poly.pdbx_strand_id
1 'polypeptide(L)'
;MVSSILRAPQIGAIALTATVAGGAIAAASYIWLKRKAAANNFVPVARLVNITIYPIKSLPGIEVPYADCTVAGPVYKGLKDR
;
A
#
# COMPACT_ATOMS: atom_id res chain seq x y z
N MET A 1 41.93 23.56 -29.37
CA MET A 1 41.34 22.22 -29.17
C MET A 1 41.54 21.76 -27.73
N VAL A 2 40.89 22.41 -26.74
CA VAL A 2 40.98 22.03 -25.31
C VAL A 2 39.62 22.29 -24.65
N SER A 3 38.60 21.52 -25.02
CA SER A 3 37.27 21.67 -24.38
C SER A 3 36.46 20.37 -24.30
N SER A 4 36.93 19.28 -24.93
CA SER A 4 36.17 18.03 -25.03
C SER A 4 36.53 16.96 -23.98
N ILE A 5 37.65 17.08 -23.26
CA ILE A 5 38.16 16.00 -22.39
C ILE A 5 37.67 16.12 -20.93
N LEU A 6 37.20 17.30 -20.49
CA LEU A 6 36.75 17.51 -19.09
C LEU A 6 35.28 17.17 -18.81
N ARG A 7 34.44 16.95 -19.83
CA ARG A 7 33.00 16.70 -19.63
C ARG A 7 32.64 15.25 -19.29
N ALA A 8 33.44 14.29 -19.74
CA ALA A 8 33.18 12.85 -19.52
C ALA A 8 33.23 12.40 -18.05
N PRO A 9 34.23 12.79 -17.22
CA PRO A 9 34.28 12.36 -15.81
C PRO A 9 33.19 13.02 -14.96
N GLN A 10 32.70 14.20 -15.36
CA GLN A 10 31.67 14.95 -14.64
C GLN A 10 30.30 14.28 -14.76
N ILE A 11 29.95 13.77 -15.94
CA ILE A 11 28.66 13.08 -16.16
C ILE A 11 28.61 11.76 -15.36
N GLY A 12 29.71 11.00 -15.32
CA GLY A 12 29.81 9.79 -14.52
C GLY A 12 29.70 10.06 -13.01
N ALA A 13 30.36 11.11 -12.53
CA ALA A 13 30.28 11.52 -11.12
C ALA A 13 28.86 11.96 -10.71
N ILE A 14 28.15 12.70 -11.57
CA ILE A 14 26.77 13.14 -11.31
C ILE A 14 25.79 11.95 -11.34
N ALA A 15 25.98 10.98 -12.23
CA ALA A 15 25.14 9.78 -12.30
C ALA A 15 25.35 8.89 -11.05
N LEU A 16 26.58 8.75 -10.58
CA LEU A 16 26.90 8.00 -9.36
C LEU A 16 26.34 8.68 -8.11
N THR A 17 26.45 10.00 -8.00
CA THR A 17 25.89 10.72 -6.84
C THR A 17 24.36 10.70 -6.83
N ALA A 18 23.70 10.78 -7.99
CA ALA A 18 22.25 10.66 -8.10
C ALA A 18 21.73 9.27 -7.71
N THR A 19 22.43 8.20 -8.10
CA THR A 19 22.06 6.82 -7.75
C THR A 19 22.31 6.52 -6.27
N VAL A 20 23.42 7.00 -5.70
CA VAL A 20 23.71 6.87 -4.26
C VAL A 20 22.73 7.68 -3.42
N ALA A 21 22.41 8.92 -3.81
CA ALA A 21 21.44 9.76 -3.11
C ALA A 21 20.03 9.17 -3.21
N GLY A 22 19.61 8.72 -4.39
CA GLY A 22 18.32 8.06 -4.60
C GLY A 22 18.19 6.76 -3.80
N GLY A 23 19.24 5.93 -3.81
CA GLY A 23 19.30 4.69 -3.02
C GLY A 23 19.25 4.96 -1.51
N ALA A 24 19.97 5.97 -1.03
CA ALA A 24 19.97 6.36 0.38
C ALA A 24 18.59 6.87 0.83
N ILE A 25 17.92 7.69 0.03
CA ILE A 25 16.57 8.21 0.32
C ILE A 25 15.55 7.08 0.34
N ALA A 26 15.61 6.15 -0.62
CA ALA A 26 14.72 4.99 -0.68
C ALA A 26 14.93 4.04 0.53
N ALA A 27 16.18 3.80 0.92
CA ALA A 27 16.50 3.01 2.11
C ALA A 27 16.02 3.68 3.39
N ALA A 28 16.24 5.00 3.54
CA ALA A 28 15.81 5.76 4.70
C ALA A 28 14.27 5.80 4.82
N SER A 29 13.55 6.01 3.72
CA SER A 29 12.08 6.01 3.72
C SER A 29 11.52 4.64 4.05
N TYR A 30 12.10 3.56 3.51
CA TYR A 30 11.73 2.19 3.85
C TYR A 30 11.94 1.88 5.34
N ILE A 31 13.09 2.24 5.89
CA ILE A 31 13.40 2.05 7.32
C ILE A 31 12.42 2.85 8.20
N TRP A 32 12.13 4.10 7.84
CA TRP A 32 11.18 4.93 8.58
C TRP A 32 9.76 4.36 8.55
N LEU A 33 9.29 3.91 7.38
CA LEU A 33 8.00 3.23 7.24
C LEU A 33 7.95 1.94 8.07
N LYS A 34 9.01 1.12 8.03
CA LYS A 34 9.10 -0.09 8.88
C LYS A 34 9.06 0.24 10.36
N ARG A 35 9.78 1.27 10.80
CA ARG A 35 9.78 1.70 12.22
C ARG A 35 8.42 2.24 12.65
N LYS A 36 7.71 2.98 11.79
CA LYS A 36 6.33 3.40 12.05
C LYS A 36 5.37 2.22 12.11
N ALA A 37 5.49 1.26 11.20
CA ALA A 37 4.69 0.04 11.21
C ALA A 37 4.93 -0.79 12.48
N ALA A 38 6.17 -0.85 12.96
CA ALA A 38 6.53 -1.53 14.21
C ALA A 38 6.11 -0.76 15.48
N ALA A 39 6.12 0.58 15.43
CA ALA A 39 5.68 1.43 16.55
C ALA A 39 4.15 1.40 16.72
N ASN A 40 3.41 1.20 15.64
CA ASN A 40 2.00 0.87 15.71
C ASN A 40 1.89 -0.58 16.20
N ASN A 41 1.71 -0.75 17.51
CA ASN A 41 1.38 -2.04 18.13
C ASN A 41 0.02 -2.52 17.62
N PHE A 42 -0.01 -3.03 16.40
CA PHE A 42 -1.19 -3.67 15.83
C PHE A 42 -1.39 -4.98 16.59
N VAL A 43 -2.31 -4.97 17.54
CA VAL A 43 -2.73 -6.17 18.26
C VAL A 43 -3.85 -6.81 17.43
N PRO A 44 -3.64 -8.01 16.84
CA PRO A 44 -4.70 -8.69 16.14
C PRO A 44 -5.78 -9.12 17.13
N VAL A 45 -6.95 -8.49 17.07
CA VAL A 45 -8.06 -8.76 18.01
C VAL A 45 -8.96 -9.90 17.55
N ALA A 46 -9.09 -10.13 16.25
CA ALA A 46 -10.00 -11.13 15.69
C ALA A 46 -9.62 -11.52 14.27
N ARG A 47 -10.21 -12.63 13.81
CA ARG A 47 -10.19 -13.04 12.40
C ARG A 47 -11.62 -13.18 11.90
N LEU A 48 -11.84 -12.75 10.66
CA LEU A 48 -13.11 -12.86 9.99
C LEU A 48 -13.32 -14.34 9.59
N VAL A 49 -14.35 -14.98 10.12
CA VAL A 49 -14.67 -16.39 9.82
C VAL A 49 -15.59 -16.48 8.61
N ASN A 50 -16.63 -15.65 8.57
CA ASN A 50 -17.57 -15.63 7.46
C ASN A 50 -18.17 -14.24 7.27
N ILE A 51 -18.57 -13.92 6.04
CA ILE A 51 -19.25 -12.67 5.68
C ILE A 51 -20.63 -13.05 5.17
N THR A 52 -21.67 -12.49 5.77
CA THR A 52 -23.06 -12.75 5.38
C THR A 52 -23.73 -11.43 5.01
N ILE A 53 -24.34 -11.37 3.83
CA ILE A 53 -25.11 -10.20 3.36
C ILE A 53 -26.59 -10.54 3.40
N TYR A 54 -27.41 -9.61 3.89
CA TYR A 54 -28.85 -9.76 3.99
C TYR A 54 -29.55 -8.85 2.98
N PRO A 55 -29.68 -9.21 1.70
CA PRO A 55 -30.22 -8.31 0.67
C PRO A 55 -31.71 -7.97 0.83
N ILE A 56 -32.42 -8.72 1.67
CA ILE A 56 -33.79 -8.43 2.07
C ILE A 56 -33.84 -8.57 3.59
N LYS A 57 -34.31 -7.52 4.25
CA LYS A 57 -34.50 -7.48 5.70
C LYS A 57 -35.26 -8.72 6.23
N SER A 58 -34.74 -9.31 7.31
CA SER A 58 -35.33 -10.42 8.06
C SER A 58 -35.45 -11.75 7.29
N LEU A 59 -34.84 -11.87 6.11
CA LEU A 59 -34.68 -13.14 5.42
C LEU A 59 -33.30 -13.76 5.69
N PRO A 60 -33.10 -15.06 5.41
CA PRO A 60 -31.78 -15.68 5.49
C PRO A 60 -30.76 -14.94 4.63
N GLY A 61 -29.60 -14.69 5.22
CA GLY A 61 -28.49 -14.03 4.54
C GLY A 61 -27.73 -14.98 3.63
N ILE A 62 -26.98 -14.41 2.70
CA ILE A 62 -26.14 -15.11 1.75
C ILE A 62 -24.70 -14.99 2.21
N GLU A 63 -24.02 -16.12 2.36
CA GLU A 63 -22.59 -16.14 2.64
C GLU A 63 -21.78 -15.78 1.39
N VAL A 64 -20.84 -14.85 1.53
CA VAL A 64 -20.05 -14.32 0.42
C VAL A 64 -18.56 -14.38 0.74
N PRO A 65 -17.70 -14.62 -0.27
CA PRO A 65 -16.26 -14.71 -0.07
C PRO A 65 -15.59 -13.36 0.20
N TYR A 66 -16.23 -12.26 -0.21
CA TYR A 66 -15.76 -10.89 0.01
C TYR A 66 -16.96 -9.92 0.00
N ALA A 67 -16.77 -8.74 0.57
CA ALA A 67 -17.72 -7.64 0.48
C ALA A 67 -16.97 -6.31 0.39
N ASP A 68 -17.47 -5.41 -0.43
CA ASP A 68 -16.97 -4.05 -0.56
C ASP A 68 -17.57 -3.19 0.56
N CYS A 69 -16.70 -2.56 1.35
CA CYS A 69 -17.12 -1.66 2.42
C CYS A 69 -17.54 -0.31 1.85
N THR A 70 -18.84 0.00 1.86
CA THR A 70 -19.38 1.31 1.45
C THR A 70 -20.00 2.05 2.63
N VAL A 71 -20.26 3.36 2.47
CA VAL A 71 -20.90 4.19 3.51
C VAL A 71 -22.29 3.66 3.90
N ALA A 72 -23.00 3.05 2.95
CA ALA A 72 -24.33 2.49 3.19
C ALA A 72 -24.30 1.08 3.80
N GLY A 73 -23.13 0.43 3.85
CA GLY A 73 -22.97 -0.95 4.30
C GLY A 73 -22.17 -1.81 3.31
N PRO A 74 -22.04 -3.11 3.59
CA PRO A 74 -21.32 -4.04 2.72
C PRO A 74 -22.10 -4.32 1.43
N VAL A 75 -21.37 -4.44 0.32
CA VAL A 75 -21.92 -4.74 -1.01
C VAL A 75 -21.17 -5.91 -1.64
N TYR A 76 -21.88 -6.85 -2.25
CA TYR A 76 -21.29 -7.95 -3.03
C TYR A 76 -21.93 -8.02 -4.41
N LYS A 77 -21.16 -7.75 -5.46
CA LYS A 77 -21.63 -7.84 -6.86
C LYS A 77 -22.96 -7.12 -7.13
N GLY A 78 -23.18 -5.98 -6.46
CA GLY A 78 -24.41 -5.20 -6.56
C GLY A 78 -25.50 -5.54 -5.53
N LEU A 79 -25.37 -6.64 -4.78
CA LEU A 79 -26.23 -6.95 -3.64
C LEU A 79 -25.81 -6.11 -2.44
N LYS A 80 -26.71 -5.25 -1.98
CA LYS A 80 -26.50 -4.41 -0.80
C LYS A 80 -27.05 -5.11 0.44
N ASP A 81 -26.50 -4.79 1.59
CA ASP A 81 -27.12 -5.18 2.85
C ASP A 81 -28.40 -4.38 3.11
N ARG A 82 -29.47 -5.11 3.43
CA ARG A 82 -30.86 -4.72 3.76
C ARG A 82 -31.82 -4.41 2.63
#